data_AF-A0A7S0Q2R8-F1
#
_entry.id   AF-A0A7S0Q2R8-F1
#
_cell.length_a   1.000
_cell.length_b   1.000
_cell.length_c   1.000
_cell.angle_alpha   90.00
_cell.angle_beta   90.00
_cell.angle_gamma   90.00
#
_symmetry.space_group_name_H-M   'P 1'
#
loop_
_entity.id
_entity.type
_entity.pdbx_description
1 polymer ?
#
loop_
_entity_poly.entity_id
_entity_poly.type
_entity_poly.pdbx_seq_one_letter_code
_entity_poly.pdbx_strand_id
1 'polypeptide(L)'
;RGPAAAAMDELVLSNSKGEPLASVPADIDRFCKLLSRLTASAELKNQDEMLARSLFDWPTGGIVISRAPGRLDVMGGIADYSGSLVLQMPIAEATMVAVQRR
;
A
#
# COMPACT_ATOMS: atom_id res chain seq x y z
N ARG A 1 -1.35 -27.27 -10.92
CA ARG A 1 -0.47 -26.35 -10.15
C ARG A 1 -0.13 -25.21 -11.09
N GLY A 2 -0.84 -24.09 -11.01
CA GLY A 2 -0.69 -22.97 -11.93
C GLY A 2 0.53 -22.09 -11.58
N PRO A 3 1.13 -21.39 -12.55
CA PRO A 3 2.36 -20.61 -12.40
C PRO A 3 2.22 -19.34 -11.54
N ALA A 4 1.01 -18.97 -11.11
CA ALA A 4 0.75 -17.73 -10.37
C ALA A 4 1.31 -17.73 -8.93
N ALA A 5 1.55 -18.91 -8.33
CA ALA A 5 2.04 -18.99 -6.95
C ALA A 5 3.53 -18.62 -6.80
N ALA A 6 4.30 -18.64 -7.89
CA ALA A 6 5.76 -18.45 -7.85
C ALA A 6 6.22 -16.99 -8.07
N ALA A 7 5.32 -16.06 -8.44
CA ALA A 7 5.71 -14.68 -8.79
C ALA A 7 5.70 -13.70 -7.60
N MET A 8 5.28 -14.12 -6.40
CA MET A 8 5.16 -13.26 -5.22
C MET A 8 6.25 -13.51 -4.15
N ASP A 9 7.29 -14.27 -4.48
CA ASP A 9 8.29 -14.77 -3.53
C ASP A 9 9.30 -13.72 -3.04
N GLU A 10 9.20 -12.45 -3.47
CA GLU A 10 10.09 -11.39 -2.97
C GLU A 10 9.31 -10.10 -2.66
N LEU A 11 8.43 -10.17 -1.65
CA LEU A 11 7.85 -8.97 -1.06
C LEU A 11 8.93 -8.24 -0.24
N VAL A 12 9.74 -7.41 -0.91
CA VAL A 12 10.75 -6.58 -0.23
C VAL A 12 10.08 -5.36 0.39
N LEU A 13 9.72 -5.49 1.67
CA LEU A 13 9.17 -4.40 2.46
C LEU A 13 10.30 -3.51 3.00
N SER A 14 10.44 -2.33 2.42
CA SER A 14 11.46 -1.34 2.79
C SER A 14 10.86 0.01 3.18
N ASN A 15 11.57 0.76 4.01
CA ASN A 15 11.21 2.13 4.36
C ASN A 15 11.64 3.11 3.25
N SER A 16 11.39 4.42 3.44
CA SER A 16 11.77 5.46 2.47
C SER A 16 13.28 5.58 2.20
N LYS A 17 14.13 4.92 3.00
CA LYS A 17 15.59 4.84 2.82
C LYS A 17 16.05 3.52 2.21
N GLY A 18 15.12 2.61 1.87
CA GLY A 18 15.45 1.28 1.35
C GLY A 18 15.81 0.25 2.42
N GLU A 19 15.69 0.59 3.70
CA GLU A 19 16.01 -0.33 4.80
C GLU A 19 14.83 -1.27 5.11
N PRO A 20 15.08 -2.51 5.55
CA PRO A 20 14.03 -3.44 5.96
C PRO A 20 13.17 -2.86 7.08
N LEU A 21 11.86 -3.07 7.01
CA LEU A 21 10.94 -2.69 8.08
C LEU A 21 11.13 -3.62 9.30
N ALA A 22 11.29 -3.04 10.50
CA ALA A 22 11.44 -3.78 11.76
C ALA A 22 10.19 -4.60 12.13
N SER A 23 9.02 -4.14 11.74
CA SER A 23 7.75 -4.87 11.79
C SER A 23 6.86 -4.39 10.64
N VAL A 24 5.99 -5.27 10.15
CA VAL A 24 5.03 -4.93 9.09
C VAL A 24 3.74 -4.46 9.74
N PRO A 25 3.33 -3.19 9.55
CA PRO A 25 2.01 -2.73 9.94
C PRO A 25 0.89 -3.63 9.41
N ALA A 26 -0.12 -3.90 10.24
CA ALA A 26 -1.20 -4.84 9.91
C ALA A 26 -2.04 -4.43 8.68
N ASP A 27 -2.09 -3.13 8.37
CA ASP A 27 -2.73 -2.60 7.17
C ASP A 27 -1.96 -2.96 5.89
N ILE A 28 -0.61 -3.00 5.93
CA ILE A 28 0.21 -3.46 4.81
C ILE A 28 -0.07 -4.93 4.51
N ASP A 29 -0.07 -5.78 5.54
CA ASP A 29 -0.38 -7.22 5.39
C ASP A 29 -1.79 -7.43 4.82
N ARG A 30 -2.79 -6.68 5.34
CA ARG A 30 -4.16 -6.71 4.80
C ARG A 30 -4.22 -6.30 3.34
N PHE A 31 -3.48 -5.25 2.95
CA PHE A 31 -3.45 -4.76 1.57
C PHE A 31 -2.74 -5.75 0.63
N CYS A 32 -1.64 -6.36 1.06
CA CYS A 32 -0.98 -7.42 0.31
C CYS A 32 -1.92 -8.61 0.10
N LYS A 33 -2.58 -9.09 1.16
CA LYS A 33 -3.59 -10.17 1.07
C LYS A 33 -4.74 -9.83 0.12
N LEU A 34 -5.17 -8.57 0.08
CA LEU A 34 -6.18 -8.10 -0.89
C LEU A 34 -5.67 -8.27 -2.33
N LEU A 35 -4.47 -7.79 -2.65
CA LEU A 35 -3.89 -7.91 -4.00
C LEU A 35 -3.68 -9.38 -4.39
N SER A 36 -3.19 -10.22 -3.47
CA SER A 36 -3.06 -11.67 -3.68
C SER A 36 -4.38 -12.31 -4.04
N ARG A 37 -5.45 -11.90 -3.34
CA ARG A 37 -6.81 -12.40 -3.57
C ARG A 37 -7.36 -11.98 -4.93
N LEU A 38 -7.10 -10.74 -5.36
CA LEU A 38 -7.49 -10.27 -6.70
C LEU A 38 -6.86 -11.12 -7.82
N THR A 39 -5.63 -11.60 -7.61
CA THR A 39 -4.94 -12.50 -8.56
C THR A 39 -5.45 -13.94 -8.49
N ALA A 40 -5.65 -14.48 -7.28
CA ALA A 40 -5.86 -15.91 -7.08
C ALA A 40 -7.32 -16.37 -7.24
N SER A 41 -8.31 -15.51 -6.98
CA SER A 41 -9.72 -15.91 -6.95
C SER A 41 -10.33 -16.00 -8.35
N ALA A 42 -11.03 -17.10 -8.64
CA ALA A 42 -11.81 -17.26 -9.87
C ALA A 42 -13.13 -16.49 -9.85
N GLU A 43 -13.70 -16.30 -8.65
CA GLU A 43 -14.96 -15.58 -8.44
C GLU A 43 -14.73 -14.40 -7.49
N LEU A 44 -14.82 -13.19 -8.02
CA LEU A 44 -14.77 -11.95 -7.24
C LEU A 44 -16.20 -11.59 -6.81
N LYS A 45 -16.35 -11.16 -5.55
CA LYS A 45 -17.67 -11.04 -4.92
C LYS A 45 -18.37 -9.72 -5.21
N ASN A 46 -17.64 -8.70 -5.64
CA ASN A 46 -18.16 -7.36 -5.86
C ASN A 46 -17.56 -6.73 -7.13
N GLN A 47 -18.23 -5.68 -7.62
CA GLN A 47 -17.84 -4.99 -8.85
C GLN A 47 -16.50 -4.26 -8.72
N ASP A 48 -16.23 -3.67 -7.56
CA ASP A 48 -14.99 -2.93 -7.30
C ASP A 48 -13.76 -3.82 -7.39
N GLU A 49 -13.83 -5.07 -6.91
CA GLU A 49 -12.74 -6.03 -7.03
C GLU A 49 -12.53 -6.46 -8.48
N MET A 50 -13.60 -6.63 -9.25
CA MET A 50 -13.48 -6.95 -10.68
C MET A 50 -12.79 -5.83 -11.45
N LEU A 51 -13.15 -4.57 -11.17
CA LEU A 51 -12.50 -3.41 -11.75
C LEU A 51 -11.05 -3.29 -11.26
N ALA A 52 -10.79 -3.42 -9.97
CA ALA A 52 -9.44 -3.35 -9.42
C ALA A 52 -8.52 -4.41 -10.02
N ARG A 53 -9.02 -5.63 -10.26
CA ARG A 53 -8.25 -6.68 -10.94
C ARG A 53 -7.88 -6.27 -12.36
N SER A 54 -8.77 -5.63 -13.12
CA SER A 54 -8.51 -5.24 -14.51
C SER A 54 -7.56 -4.05 -14.66
N LEU A 55 -7.20 -3.36 -13.57
CA LEU A 55 -6.25 -2.24 -13.59
C LEU A 55 -4.79 -2.68 -13.78
N PHE A 56 -4.48 -3.97 -13.59
CA PHE A 56 -3.11 -4.47 -13.59
C PHE A 56 -2.91 -5.65 -14.55
N ASP A 57 -1.74 -5.70 -15.15
CA ASP A 57 -1.26 -6.80 -15.98
C ASP A 57 -0.65 -7.91 -15.11
N TRP A 58 -1.51 -8.76 -14.55
CA TRP A 58 -1.11 -10.00 -13.85
C TRP A 58 -0.74 -11.07 -14.89
N PRO A 59 0.42 -11.77 -14.86
CA PRO A 59 1.50 -11.90 -13.86
C PRO A 59 2.81 -11.18 -14.24
N THR A 60 2.77 -10.36 -15.29
CA THR A 60 3.95 -9.92 -16.05
C THR A 60 4.57 -8.62 -15.56
N GLY A 61 3.83 -7.80 -14.79
CA GLY A 61 4.34 -6.52 -14.32
C GLY A 61 4.52 -6.48 -12.80
N GLY A 62 5.68 -6.01 -12.36
CA GLY A 62 5.94 -5.73 -10.95
C GLY A 62 5.03 -4.62 -10.42
N ILE A 63 4.42 -4.86 -9.27
CA ILE A 63 3.57 -3.89 -8.58
C ILE A 63 4.34 -3.32 -7.40
N VAL A 64 4.44 -2.00 -7.35
CA VAL A 64 5.00 -1.27 -6.20
C VAL A 64 3.86 -0.85 -5.29
N ILE A 65 3.98 -1.17 -4.01
CA ILE A 65 3.03 -0.75 -2.98
C ILE A 65 3.65 0.42 -2.21
N SER A 66 2.87 1.49 -2.02
CA SER A 66 3.27 2.63 -1.20
C SER A 66 2.22 2.94 -0.14
N ARG A 67 2.69 3.48 1.00
CA ARG A 67 1.87 3.83 2.17
C ARG A 67 2.14 5.28 2.57
N ALA A 68 1.08 6.07 2.71
CA ALA A 68 1.11 7.45 3.18
C ALA A 68 0.24 7.61 4.44
N PRO A 69 0.82 7.69 5.65
CA PRO A 69 0.06 7.97 6.86
C PRO A 69 -0.55 9.37 6.84
N GLY A 70 -1.71 9.52 7.47
CA GLY A 70 -2.23 10.83 7.83
C GLY A 70 -1.37 11.51 8.90
N ARG A 71 -1.69 12.76 9.23
CA ARG A 71 -1.05 13.52 10.30
C ARG A 71 -2.08 14.05 11.28
N LEU A 72 -1.69 14.12 12.55
CA LEU A 72 -2.44 14.81 13.59
C LEU A 72 -1.64 16.02 14.07
N ASP A 73 -2.28 17.19 14.05
CA ASP A 73 -1.71 18.44 14.52
C ASP A 73 -2.14 18.67 15.97
N VAL A 74 -1.19 18.59 16.91
CA VAL A 74 -1.46 18.80 18.33
C VAL A 74 -1.44 20.30 18.66
N MET A 75 -0.55 21.05 18.00
CA MET A 75 -0.43 22.51 18.11
C MET A 75 -0.01 23.10 16.76
N GLY A 76 -0.43 24.34 16.50
CA GLY A 76 0.00 25.09 15.31
C GLY A 76 -0.79 24.78 14.03
N GLY A 77 -2.05 24.32 14.14
CA GLY A 77 -2.84 23.83 12.99
C GLY A 77 -3.11 24.82 11.86
N ILE A 78 -3.05 26.14 12.10
CA ILE A 78 -3.10 27.19 11.05
C ILE A 78 -1.79 27.96 10.91
N ALA A 79 -0.73 27.48 11.55
CA ALA A 79 0.52 28.23 11.69
C ALA A 79 1.60 27.73 10.70
N ASP A 80 1.27 26.68 9.94
CA ASP A 80 2.09 26.05 8.92
C ASP A 80 2.41 27.00 7.76
N TYR A 81 1.47 27.85 7.34
CA TYR A 81 1.67 28.79 6.24
C TYR A 81 2.36 30.11 6.62
N SER A 82 2.51 30.39 7.92
CA SER A 82 3.17 31.62 8.42
C SER A 82 4.64 31.41 8.83
N GLY A 83 5.15 30.17 8.71
CA GLY A 83 6.50 29.81 9.15
C GLY A 83 6.62 29.64 10.67
N SER A 84 5.49 29.47 11.37
CA SER A 84 5.48 29.23 12.81
C SER A 84 5.84 27.77 13.13
N LEU A 85 6.17 27.51 14.39
CA LEU A 85 6.43 26.15 14.87
C LEU A 85 5.14 25.34 14.93
N VAL A 86 5.18 24.11 14.40
CA VAL A 86 4.08 23.14 14.44
C VAL A 86 4.50 21.89 15.20
N LEU A 87 3.56 21.27 15.92
CA LEU A 87 3.77 19.98 16.55
C LEU A 87 2.79 18.98 15.94
N GLN A 88 3.33 18.08 15.12
CA GLN A 88 2.56 17.08 14.39
C GLN A 88 3.24 15.71 14.44
N MET A 89 2.42 14.64 14.37
CA MET A 89 2.90 13.26 14.29
C MET A 89 2.08 12.46 13.27
N PRO A 90 2.69 11.50 12.56
CA PRO A 90 1.95 10.55 11.75
C PRO A 90 0.97 9.72 12.60
N ILE A 91 -0.24 9.51 12.09
CA ILE A 91 -1.23 8.62 12.70
C ILE A 91 -1.15 7.21 12.12
N ALA A 92 -1.89 6.28 12.72
CA ALA A 92 -1.94 4.89 12.25
C ALA A 92 -2.70 4.78 10.92
N GLU A 93 -3.72 5.59 10.71
CA GLU A 93 -4.51 5.65 9.49
C GLU A 93 -3.65 6.10 8.31
N ALA A 94 -3.68 5.33 7.23
CA ALA A 94 -2.86 5.59 6.05
C ALA A 94 -3.61 5.27 4.76
N THR A 95 -3.24 5.98 3.70
CA THR A 95 -3.62 5.65 2.33
C THR A 95 -2.60 4.66 1.76
N MET A 96 -3.09 3.57 1.18
CA MET A 96 -2.29 2.60 0.44
C MET A 96 -2.51 2.76 -1.06
N VAL A 97 -1.45 2.60 -1.85
CA VAL A 97 -1.52 2.63 -3.30
C VAL A 97 -0.71 1.47 -3.88
N ALA A 98 -1.29 0.77 -4.85
CA ALA A 98 -0.60 -0.18 -5.71
C ALA A 98 -0.40 0.46 -7.09
N VAL A 99 0.84 0.49 -7.58
CA VAL A 99 1.20 1.09 -8.87
C VAL A 99 1.95 0.07 -9.71
N GLN A 100 1.63 0.00 -11.01
CA GLN A 100 2.35 -0.79 -12.00
C GLN A 100 2.76 0.12 -13.14
N ARG A 101 4.00 -0.02 -13.61
CA ARG A 101 4.46 0.68 -14.81
C ARG A 101 3.80 0.06 -16.04
N ARG A 102 3.19 0.90 -16.88
CA ARG A 102 2.68 0.48 -18.20
C ARG A 102 3.79 0.28 -19.23
#